data_AF-S4NCT3-F1
#
_entry.id   AF-S4NCT3-F1
#
_cell.length_a   1.000
_cell.length_b   1.000
_cell.length_c   1.000
_cell.angle_alpha   90.00
_cell.angle_beta   90.00
_cell.angle_gamma   90.00
#
_symmetry.space_group_name_H-M   'P 1'
#
loop_
_entity.id
_entity.type
_entity.pdbx_description
1 polymer ?
#
loop_
_entity_poly.entity_id
_entity_poly.type
_entity_poly.pdbx_seq_one_letter_code
_entity_poly.pdbx_strand_id
1 'polypeptide(L)'
;MTDISASDKPSCDEFTFAASYNSGGMPSDMGGTNPVTSGDKCAQTYATKLSDGTWRLYDDERTAAPTWSEVCGRSAMSGWVNSTWMSRFPTFAKELRLIDQDAYFVRTPGFDKCDASKPTIKCDIR
;
A
#
# COMPACT_ATOMS: atom_id res chain seq x y z
N MET A 1 -17.22 -2.46 -14.01
CA MET A 1 -16.78 -2.24 -12.62
C MET A 1 -18.02 -2.07 -11.78
N THR A 2 -18.22 -2.90 -10.76
CA THR A 2 -19.29 -2.70 -9.79
C THR A 2 -19.05 -1.39 -9.04
N ASP A 3 -20.07 -0.54 -8.94
CA ASP A 3 -19.96 0.70 -8.20
C ASP A 3 -19.79 0.43 -6.71
N ILE A 4 -19.08 1.34 -6.03
CA ILE A 4 -18.94 1.31 -4.58
C ILE A 4 -20.33 1.49 -3.96
N SER A 5 -20.70 0.58 -3.06
CA SER A 5 -21.99 0.66 -2.40
C SER A 5 -22.10 1.94 -1.55
N ALA A 6 -23.30 2.49 -1.41
CA ALA A 6 -23.54 3.61 -0.49
C ALA A 6 -23.26 3.24 0.99
N SER A 7 -23.15 1.95 1.29
CA SER A 7 -22.78 1.42 2.60
C SER A 7 -21.28 1.24 2.81
N ASP A 8 -20.45 1.53 1.79
CA ASP A 8 -19.01 1.39 1.87
C ASP A 8 -18.43 2.23 3.01
N LYS A 9 -17.34 1.73 3.58
CA LYS A 9 -16.69 2.33 4.74
C LYS A 9 -15.24 2.65 4.42
N PRO A 10 -14.70 3.77 4.92
CA PRO A 10 -13.28 4.05 4.82
C PRO A 10 -12.45 2.90 5.40
N SER A 11 -11.35 2.58 4.74
CA SER A 11 -10.35 1.61 5.16
C SER A 11 -8.97 2.26 5.16
N CYS A 12 -8.13 1.85 6.12
CA CYS A 12 -6.72 2.20 6.16
C CYS A 12 -5.95 1.06 5.49
N ASP A 13 -5.47 1.29 4.29
CA ASP A 13 -4.55 0.38 3.61
C ASP A 13 -3.09 0.68 4.02
N GLU A 14 -2.25 -0.35 4.04
CA GLU A 14 -0.87 -0.27 4.51
C GLU A 14 0.07 -1.00 3.55
N PHE A 15 1.18 -0.34 3.21
CA PHE A 15 2.28 -0.95 2.47
C PHE A 15 3.62 -0.67 3.19
N THR A 16 4.46 -1.63 3.52
CA THR A 16 4.27 -3.08 3.33
C THR A 16 3.10 -3.63 4.16
N PHE A 17 2.49 -4.71 3.68
CA PHE A 17 1.25 -5.25 4.27
C PHE A 17 1.37 -5.53 5.77
N ALA A 18 0.29 -5.27 6.51
CA ALA A 18 0.24 -5.47 7.97
C ALA A 18 0.68 -6.87 8.41
N ALA A 19 0.35 -7.90 7.63
CA ALA A 19 0.77 -9.28 7.83
C ALA A 19 2.18 -9.58 7.29
N SER A 20 3.15 -8.71 7.57
CA SER A 20 4.56 -8.91 7.19
C SER A 20 5.51 -8.35 8.24
N TYR A 21 6.72 -8.92 8.30
CA TYR A 21 7.78 -8.46 9.20
C TYR A 21 8.35 -7.08 8.83
N ASN A 22 8.09 -6.60 7.62
CA ASN A 22 8.48 -5.26 7.18
C ASN A 22 7.43 -4.19 7.49
N SER A 23 6.24 -4.60 7.97
CA SER A 23 5.17 -3.67 8.34
C SER A 23 5.65 -2.68 9.39
N GLY A 24 5.24 -1.41 9.24
CA GLY A 24 5.41 -0.39 10.27
C GLY A 24 4.72 -0.76 11.59
N GLY A 25 3.67 -1.58 11.54
CA GLY A 25 2.93 -2.04 12.72
C GLY A 25 3.49 -3.31 13.37
N MET A 26 4.49 -3.98 12.79
CA MET A 26 5.07 -5.20 13.38
C MET A 26 6.08 -4.84 14.48
N PRO A 27 5.85 -5.22 15.76
CA PRO A 27 6.78 -4.91 16.84
C PRO A 27 8.14 -5.60 16.68
N SER A 28 9.22 -4.97 17.17
CA SER A 28 10.58 -5.55 17.13
C SER A 28 10.71 -6.86 17.90
N ASP A 29 10.02 -7.00 19.04
CA ASP A 29 10.03 -8.22 19.86
C ASP A 29 9.31 -9.40 19.18
N MET A 30 8.47 -9.11 18.18
CA MET A 30 7.88 -10.08 17.26
C MET A 30 8.70 -10.23 15.96
N GLY A 31 9.92 -9.70 15.89
CA GLY A 31 10.80 -9.81 14.71
C GLY A 31 10.59 -8.72 13.65
N GLY A 32 9.80 -7.69 13.93
CA GLY A 32 9.57 -6.56 13.04
C GLY A 32 10.87 -5.84 12.67
N THR A 33 11.03 -5.53 11.39
CA THR A 33 12.26 -4.93 10.83
C THR A 33 12.17 -3.43 10.63
N ASN A 34 10.94 -2.89 10.49
CA ASN A 34 10.70 -1.47 10.25
C ASN A 34 9.62 -0.86 11.18
N PRO A 35 9.58 -1.19 12.48
CA PRO A 35 8.52 -0.69 13.36
C PRO A 35 8.52 0.82 13.42
N VAL A 36 7.33 1.41 13.37
CA VAL A 36 7.12 2.83 13.62
C VAL A 36 6.33 3.02 14.90
N THR A 37 6.55 4.14 15.58
CA THR A 37 5.85 4.46 16.84
C THR A 37 4.36 4.72 16.62
N SER A 38 3.98 5.12 15.41
CA SER A 38 2.64 5.55 15.06
C SER A 38 2.47 5.62 13.54
N GLY A 39 1.23 5.42 13.07
CA GLY A 39 0.94 5.36 11.64
C GLY A 39 1.20 6.65 10.86
N ASP A 40 1.30 7.81 11.55
CA ASP A 40 1.69 9.11 10.96
C ASP A 40 3.17 9.18 10.55
N LYS A 41 3.97 8.17 10.89
CA LYS A 41 5.36 8.01 10.41
C LYS A 41 5.45 7.37 9.02
N CYS A 42 4.34 6.83 8.51
CA CYS A 42 4.26 6.33 7.14
C CYS A 42 3.96 7.49 6.18
N ALA A 43 4.30 7.32 4.90
CA ALA A 43 3.83 8.22 3.85
C ALA A 43 2.29 8.20 3.82
N GLN A 44 1.64 9.35 4.03
CA GLN A 44 0.18 9.44 4.11
C GLN A 44 -0.41 9.78 2.75
N THR A 45 -1.37 8.97 2.31
CA THR A 45 -2.05 9.19 1.03
C THR A 45 -3.55 8.90 1.15
N TYR A 46 -4.30 9.26 0.11
CA TYR A 46 -5.70 8.86 -0.05
C TYR A 46 -6.02 8.48 -1.50
N ALA A 47 -6.93 7.54 -1.67
CA ALA A 47 -7.37 7.07 -2.97
C ALA A 47 -8.68 7.75 -3.38
N THR A 48 -8.74 8.25 -4.61
CA THR A 48 -9.92 8.88 -5.20
C THR A 48 -10.28 8.22 -6.54
N LYS A 49 -11.57 7.95 -6.74
CA LYS A 49 -12.09 7.51 -8.04
C LYS A 49 -12.26 8.72 -8.94
N LEU A 50 -11.61 8.71 -10.10
CA LEU A 50 -11.72 9.74 -11.13
C LEU A 50 -13.00 9.56 -11.95
N SER A 51 -13.37 10.58 -12.72
CA SER A 51 -14.59 10.59 -13.54
C SER A 51 -14.58 9.53 -14.66
N ASP A 52 -13.39 9.12 -15.12
CA ASP A 52 -13.21 8.03 -16.08
C ASP A 52 -13.28 6.63 -15.45
N GLY A 53 -13.54 6.56 -14.14
CA GLY A 53 -13.66 5.32 -13.37
C GLY A 53 -12.34 4.75 -12.87
N THR A 54 -11.20 5.36 -13.22
CA THR A 54 -9.88 4.97 -12.71
C THR A 54 -9.68 5.43 -11.27
N TRP A 55 -8.71 4.84 -10.58
CA TRP A 55 -8.34 5.22 -9.22
C TRP A 55 -6.99 5.93 -9.23
N ARG A 56 -6.89 6.99 -8.44
CA ARG A 56 -5.63 7.72 -8.24
C ARG A 56 -5.32 7.87 -6.76
N LEU A 57 -4.04 7.70 -6.44
CA LEU A 57 -3.48 7.98 -5.13
C LEU A 57 -2.96 9.41 -5.10
N TYR A 58 -3.27 10.13 -4.04
CA TYR A 58 -2.83 11.50 -3.77
C TYR A 58 -2.19 11.58 -2.39
N ASP A 59 -1.19 12.44 -2.22
CA ASP A 59 -0.64 12.75 -0.90
C ASP A 59 -1.72 13.38 -0.02
N ASP A 60 -1.77 12.99 1.25
CA ASP A 60 -2.71 13.59 2.21
C ASP A 60 -2.17 14.94 2.69
N GLU A 61 -2.59 16.02 2.02
CA GLU A 61 -2.20 17.41 2.29
C GLU A 61 -2.56 17.92 3.69
N ARG A 62 -3.35 17.15 4.48
CA ARG A 62 -3.61 17.46 5.90
C ARG A 62 -2.42 17.09 6.80
N THR A 63 -1.44 16.37 6.25
CA THR A 63 -0.23 15.92 6.94
C THR A 63 1.02 16.48 6.26
N ALA A 64 2.18 16.32 6.91
CA ALA A 64 3.44 16.74 6.30
C ALA A 64 3.68 15.97 4.99
N ALA A 65 4.19 16.67 3.98
CA ALA A 65 4.55 16.05 2.71
C ALA A 65 5.57 14.91 2.93
N PRO A 66 5.49 13.82 2.14
CA PRO A 66 6.44 12.72 2.24
C PRO A 66 7.88 13.19 2.08
N THR A 67 8.75 12.70 2.96
CA THR A 67 10.20 12.91 2.89
C THR A 67 10.88 11.89 1.98
N TRP A 68 10.16 10.85 1.58
CA TRP A 68 10.66 9.67 0.85
C TRP A 68 11.70 8.88 1.64
N SER A 69 11.68 9.04 2.98
CA SER A 69 12.47 8.25 3.93
C SER A 69 11.60 7.38 4.84
N GLU A 70 10.28 7.45 4.66
CA GLU A 70 9.30 6.64 5.37
C GLU A 70 9.47 5.16 5.01
N VAL A 71 9.41 4.30 6.02
CA VAL A 71 9.57 2.84 5.86
C VAL A 71 8.26 2.13 5.49
N CYS A 72 7.16 2.87 5.48
CA CYS A 72 5.81 2.41 5.20
C CYS A 72 5.00 3.52 4.53
N GLY A 73 3.93 3.14 3.84
CA GLY A 73 2.87 3.99 3.32
C GLY A 73 1.53 3.59 3.93
N ARG A 74 0.68 4.58 4.18
CA ARG A 74 -0.66 4.43 4.73
C ARG A 74 -1.64 5.24 3.90
N SER A 75 -2.72 4.59 3.49
CA SER A 75 -3.66 5.15 2.52
C SER A 75 -5.09 5.11 3.05
N ALA A 76 -5.77 6.25 3.07
CA ALA A 76 -7.22 6.29 3.28
C ALA A 76 -7.93 5.97 1.96
N MET A 77 -8.71 4.88 1.92
CA MET A 77 -9.42 4.48 0.70
C MET A 77 -10.77 3.83 0.99
N SER A 78 -11.52 3.55 -0.07
CA SER A 78 -12.74 2.74 -0.01
C SER A 78 -12.44 1.34 0.53
N GLY A 79 -13.28 0.85 1.44
CA GLY A 79 -13.17 -0.50 2.00
C GLY A 79 -13.39 -1.57 0.94
N TRP A 80 -14.28 -1.30 -0.02
CA TRP A 80 -14.43 -2.13 -1.21
C TRP A 80 -13.15 -2.22 -2.03
N VAL A 81 -12.46 -1.08 -2.28
CA VAL A 81 -11.16 -1.07 -2.99
C VAL A 81 -10.16 -1.93 -2.23
N ASN A 82 -9.85 -1.60 -0.98
CA ASN A 82 -8.83 -2.32 -0.20
C ASN A 82 -9.11 -3.85 -0.17
N SER A 83 -10.35 -4.23 0.17
CA SER A 83 -10.73 -5.65 0.29
C SER A 83 -10.66 -6.39 -1.04
N THR A 84 -11.01 -5.73 -2.15
CA THR A 84 -10.98 -6.36 -3.48
C THR A 84 -9.55 -6.62 -3.93
N TRP A 85 -8.66 -5.62 -3.79
CA TRP A 85 -7.26 -5.75 -4.22
C TRP A 85 -6.49 -6.77 -3.38
N MET A 86 -6.73 -6.82 -2.06
CA MET A 86 -6.05 -7.77 -1.16
C MET A 86 -6.73 -9.14 -1.06
N SER A 87 -7.90 -9.34 -1.66
CA SER A 87 -8.65 -10.61 -1.59
C SER A 87 -7.86 -11.84 -2.03
N ARG A 88 -6.86 -11.68 -2.92
CA ARG A 88 -6.03 -12.78 -3.42
C ARG A 88 -4.83 -13.09 -2.54
N PHE A 89 -4.47 -12.22 -1.60
CA PHE A 89 -3.26 -12.39 -0.78
C PHE A 89 -3.28 -13.67 0.09
N PRO A 90 -4.39 -14.03 0.77
CA PRO A 90 -4.45 -15.30 1.51
C PRO A 90 -4.26 -16.52 0.62
N THR A 91 -4.81 -16.48 -0.60
CA THR A 91 -4.66 -17.56 -1.58
C THR A 91 -3.22 -17.63 -2.11
N PHE A 92 -2.59 -16.49 -2.41
CA PHE A 92 -1.19 -16.40 -2.81
C PHE A 92 -0.25 -17.06 -1.78
N ALA A 93 -0.40 -16.71 -0.50
CA ALA A 93 0.40 -17.29 0.57
C ALA A 93 0.23 -18.80 0.65
N LYS A 94 -1.00 -19.30 0.48
CA LYS A 94 -1.30 -20.74 0.47
C LYS A 94 -0.75 -21.46 -0.75
N GLU A 95 -0.93 -20.91 -1.95
CA GLU A 95 -0.52 -21.54 -3.22
C GLU A 95 1.00 -21.63 -3.35
N LEU A 96 1.70 -20.57 -2.94
CA LEU A 96 3.17 -20.56 -2.91
C LEU A 96 3.75 -21.21 -1.65
N ARG A 97 2.89 -21.67 -0.73
CA ARG A 97 3.26 -22.30 0.54
C ARG A 97 4.23 -21.45 1.34
N LEU A 98 3.96 -20.14 1.41
CA LEU A 98 4.73 -19.23 2.26
C LEU A 98 4.58 -19.66 3.71
N ILE A 99 5.71 -19.96 4.33
CA ILE A 99 5.83 -20.24 5.76
C ILE A 99 6.25 -18.94 6.45
N ASP A 100 6.08 -18.89 7.77
CA ASP A 100 6.57 -17.79 8.57
C ASP A 100 8.01 -17.40 8.21
N GLN A 101 8.25 -16.09 8.06
CA GLN A 101 9.52 -15.47 7.64
C GLN A 101 9.98 -15.74 6.20
N ASP A 102 9.20 -16.46 5.38
CA ASP A 102 9.53 -16.59 3.95
C ASP A 102 9.46 -15.22 3.27
N ALA A 103 10.51 -14.92 2.50
CA ALA A 103 10.55 -13.72 1.70
C ALA A 103 9.59 -13.82 0.50
N TYR A 104 8.85 -12.73 0.26
CA TYR A 104 8.09 -12.52 -0.96
C TYR A 104 8.34 -11.11 -1.49
N PHE A 105 7.99 -10.86 -2.74
CA PHE A 105 8.04 -9.54 -3.32
C PHE A 105 6.76 -9.24 -4.07
N VAL A 106 6.33 -7.97 -4.02
CA VAL A 106 5.27 -7.46 -4.87
C VAL A 106 5.94 -6.87 -6.11
N ARG A 107 5.60 -7.42 -7.27
CA ARG A 107 6.04 -6.85 -8.54
C ARG A 107 4.93 -5.96 -9.09
N THR A 108 5.30 -4.77 -9.53
CA THR A 108 4.45 -3.82 -10.26
C THR A 108 4.97 -3.70 -11.70
N PRO A 109 4.61 -4.63 -12.61
CA PRO A 109 5.11 -4.62 -13.98
C PRO A 109 4.93 -3.26 -14.65
N GLY A 110 5.96 -2.80 -15.34
CA GLY A 110 5.98 -1.48 -15.98
C GLY A 110 6.52 -0.35 -15.10
N PHE A 111 6.66 -0.56 -13.79
CA PHE A 111 7.34 0.38 -12.89
C PHE A 111 8.83 0.08 -12.68
N ASP A 112 9.28 -1.10 -13.11
CA ASP A 112 10.66 -1.61 -12.97
C ASP A 112 11.74 -0.68 -13.59
N LYS A 113 11.36 0.21 -14.52
CA LYS A 113 12.27 1.09 -15.28
C LYS A 113 12.08 2.59 -14.98
N CYS A 114 11.28 2.92 -13.96
CA CYS A 114 11.01 4.31 -13.65
C CYS A 114 12.21 4.93 -12.94
N ASP A 115 12.64 6.09 -13.43
CA ASP A 115 13.71 6.86 -12.81
C ASP A 115 13.14 7.62 -11.60
N ALA A 116 13.29 7.00 -10.42
CA ALA A 116 12.85 7.55 -9.15
C ALA A 116 13.68 8.75 -8.67
N SER A 117 14.78 9.11 -9.35
CA SER A 117 15.59 10.28 -8.99
C SER A 117 14.97 11.60 -9.47
N LYS A 118 13.93 11.54 -10.30
CA LYS A 118 13.29 12.74 -10.89
C LYS A 118 12.13 13.24 -10.04
N PRO A 119 11.92 14.58 -9.98
CA PRO A 119 10.78 15.18 -9.27
C PRO A 119 9.42 14.82 -9.90
N THR A 120 9.42 14.35 -11.15
CA THR A 120 8.25 13.73 -11.78
C THR A 120 8.67 12.41 -12.37
N ILE A 121 8.18 11.33 -11.77
CA ILE A 121 8.39 9.97 -12.25
C ILE A 121 7.38 9.72 -13.37
N LYS A 122 7.86 9.69 -14.62
CA LYS A 122 7.06 9.25 -15.77
C LYS A 122 7.46 7.83 -16.13
N CYS A 123 6.55 6.90 -15.91
CA CYS A 123 6.69 5.50 -16.25
C CYS A 123 6.04 5.23 -17.62
N ASP A 124 6.79 4.70 -18.60
CA ASP A 124 6.20 4.12 -19.81
C ASP A 124 5.75 2.69 -19.46
N ILE A 125 4.52 2.57 -18.98
CA ILE A 125 3.90 1.29 -18.61
C ILE A 125 3.41 0.65 -19.92
N ARG A 126 4.28 -0.10 -20.60
CA ARG A 126 3.93 -0.91 -21.78
C ARG A 126 3.50 -2.31 -21.40
#